data_AF-A0A315T663-F1
#
_entry.id   AF-A0A315T663-F1
#
_cell.length_a   1.000
_cell.length_b   1.000
_cell.length_c   1.000
_cell.angle_alpha   90.00
_cell.angle_beta   90.00
_cell.angle_gamma   90.00
#
_symmetry.space_group_name_H-M   'P 1'
#
loop_
_entity.id
_entity.type
_entity.pdbx_description
1 polymer ?
#
loop_
_entity_poly.entity_id
_entity_poly.type
_entity_poly.pdbx_seq_one_letter_code
_entity_poly.pdbx_strand_id
1 'polypeptide(L)' 'MANQITELDAHLELITRVADELERQVAPCPTTRPMLIAWLTEWIRSPEALSEIRRELPRLPHVLKSAYSDWNHLGNGH' A
#
# COMPACT_ATOMS: atom_id res chain seq x y z
N MET A 1 -20.31 -10.58 -16.09
CA MET A 1 -19.77 -9.21 -16.29
C MET A 1 -19.74 -8.36 -15.01
N ALA A 2 -20.36 -8.77 -13.89
CA ALA A 2 -20.26 -8.06 -12.60
C ALA A 2 -18.92 -8.29 -11.85
N ASN A 3 -18.15 -9.32 -12.22
CA ASN A 3 -16.98 -9.75 -11.45
C ASN A 3 -15.83 -8.73 -11.45
N GLN A 4 -15.60 -8.02 -12.56
CA GLN A 4 -14.46 -7.11 -12.69
C GLN A 4 -14.55 -5.89 -11.76
N ILE A 5 -15.75 -5.35 -11.55
CA ILE A 5 -15.94 -4.20 -10.66
C ILE A 5 -15.78 -4.66 -9.21
N THR A 6 -16.33 -5.82 -8.84
CA THR A 6 -16.15 -6.40 -7.50
C THR A 6 -14.70 -6.74 -7.21
N GLU A 7 -13.96 -7.23 -8.20
CA GLU A 7 -12.52 -7.50 -8.07
C GLU A 7 -11.72 -6.21 -7.90
N LEU A 8 -12.08 -5.14 -8.63
CA LEU A 8 -11.45 -3.83 -8.50
C LEU A 8 -11.71 -3.21 -7.13
N ASP A 9 -12.95 -3.30 -6.62
CA ASP A 9 -13.34 -2.79 -5.31
C ASP A 9 -12.56 -3.52 -4.19
N ALA A 10 -12.51 -4.85 -4.25
CA ALA A 10 -11.71 -5.65 -3.33
C ALA A 10 -10.20 -5.33 -3.41
N HIS A 11 -9.71 -4.98 -4.60
CA HIS A 11 -8.31 -4.56 -4.81
C HIS A 11 -8.04 -3.21 -4.15
N LEU A 12 -8.95 -2.24 -4.30
CA LEU A 12 -8.84 -0.91 -3.67
C LEU A 12 -8.98 -0.99 -2.13
N GLU A 13 -9.90 -1.80 -1.62
CA GLU A 13 -10.01 -2.08 -0.19
C GLU A 13 -8.71 -2.66 0.38
N LEU A 14 -8.08 -3.57 -0.37
CA LEU A 14 -6.80 -4.15 0.01
C LEU A 14 -5.67 -3.12 0.07
N ILE A 15 -5.54 -2.29 -0.95
CA ILE A 15 -4.54 -1.21 -0.97
C ILE A 15 -4.76 -0.27 0.21
N THR A 16 -6.01 0.05 0.52
CA THR A 16 -6.35 0.92 1.67
C THR A 16 -5.96 0.29 3.00
N ARG A 17 -6.16 -1.02 3.18
CA ARG A 17 -5.70 -1.74 4.38
C ARG A 17 -4.18 -1.82 4.48
N VAL A 18 -3.49 -2.02 3.35
CA VAL A 18 -2.02 -2.02 3.31
C VAL A 18 -1.48 -0.64 3.69
N ALA A 19 -2.11 0.43 3.20
CA ALA A 19 -1.79 1.80 3.59
C ALA A 19 -1.94 2.02 5.10
N ASP A 20 -3.09 1.65 5.67
CA ASP A 20 -3.36 1.80 7.11
C ASP A 20 -2.34 1.03 7.97
N GLU A 21 -2.00 -0.20 7.58
CA GLU A 21 -1.02 -1.02 8.28
C GLU A 21 0.42 -0.53 8.09
N LEU A 22 0.74 0.12 6.96
CA LEU A 22 2.02 0.80 6.75
C LEU A 22 2.16 1.99 7.70
N GLU A 23 1.13 2.83 7.76
CA GLU A 23 1.08 3.99 8.63
C GLU A 23 1.21 3.59 10.10
N ARG A 24 0.55 2.48 10.47
CA ARG A 24 0.58 1.93 11.82
C ARG A 24 1.92 1.30 12.21
N GLN A 25 2.59 0.60 11.29
CA GLN A 25 3.82 -0.14 11.60
C GLN A 25 5.10 0.64 11.39
N VAL A 26 5.11 1.61 10.47
CA VAL A 26 6.31 2.34 10.09
C VAL A 26 6.28 3.76 10.66
N ALA A 27 5.37 4.59 10.14
CA ALA A 27 5.16 5.97 10.55
C ALA A 27 3.88 6.50 9.92
N PRO A 28 3.14 7.42 10.57
CA PRO A 28 1.99 8.07 9.95
C PRO A 28 2.41 8.77 8.66
N CYS A 29 1.54 8.72 7.64
CA CYS A 29 1.89 9.28 6.34
C CYS A 29 2.12 10.78 6.44
N PRO A 30 3.28 11.31 5.98
CA PRO A 30 3.55 12.75 6.03
C PRO A 30 2.69 13.53 5.02
N THR A 31 2.18 12.84 4.00
CA THR A 31 1.41 13.40 2.89
C THR A 31 -0.04 12.93 2.94
N THR A 32 -0.82 13.26 1.91
CA THR A 32 -2.22 12.87 1.80
C THR A 32 -2.37 11.38 1.51
N ARG A 33 -3.36 10.74 2.14
CA ARG A 33 -3.77 9.34 1.90
C ARG A 33 -3.87 8.94 0.41
N PRO A 34 -4.46 9.77 -0.50
CA PRO A 34 -4.47 9.45 -1.94
C PRO A 34 -3.07 9.30 -2.55
N MET A 35 -2.05 10.00 -2.04
CA MET A 35 -0.69 9.90 -2.55
C MET A 35 -0.02 8.60 -2.12
N LEU A 36 -0.31 8.11 -0.90
CA LEU A 36 0.10 6.76 -0.46
C LEU A 36 -0.58 5.67 -1.29
N ILE A 37 -1.89 5.81 -1.55
CA ILE A 37 -2.63 4.87 -2.40
C ILE A 37 -2.03 4.86 -3.82
N ALA A 38 -1.73 6.03 -4.40
CA ALA A 38 -1.08 6.13 -5.70
C ALA A 38 0.29 5.44 -5.71
N TRP A 39 1.15 5.72 -4.71
CA TRP A 39 2.44 5.07 -4.58
C TRP A 39 2.30 3.54 -4.43
N LEU A 40 1.35 3.05 -3.63
CA LEU A 40 1.07 1.62 -3.50
C LEU A 40 0.58 1.00 -4.81
N THR A 41 -0.27 1.69 -5.57
CA THR A 41 -0.70 1.19 -6.89
C THR A 41 0.47 1.11 -7.89
N GLU A 42 1.42 2.04 -7.82
CA GLU A 42 2.62 2.03 -8.67
C GLU A 42 3.67 1.00 -8.22
N TRP A 43 3.76 0.75 -6.92
CA TRP A 43 4.65 -0.26 -6.34
C TRP A 43 4.10 -1.68 -6.60
N ILE A 44 2.79 -1.86 -6.38
CA ILE A 44 2.05 -3.09 -6.60
C ILE A 44 1.56 -3.12 -8.06
N ARG A 45 2.51 -3.17 -9.00
CA ARG A 45 2.19 -3.27 -10.45
C ARG A 45 1.54 -4.60 -10.83
N SER A 46 1.57 -5.58 -9.94
CA SER A 46 1.06 -6.93 -10.18
C SER A 46 0.03 -7.33 -9.12
N PRO A 47 -1.14 -7.86 -9.52
CA PRO A 47 -2.17 -8.32 -8.59
C PRO A 47 -1.70 -9.50 -7.72
N GLU A 48 -0.72 -10.27 -8.21
CA GLU A 48 -0.05 -11.32 -7.43
C GLU A 48 0.72 -10.73 -6.25
N ALA A 49 1.46 -9.64 -6.45
CA ALA A 49 2.17 -8.95 -5.38
C ALA A 49 1.20 -8.43 -4.30
N LEU A 50 0.03 -7.92 -4.69
CA LEU A 50 -1.01 -7.55 -3.72
C LEU A 50 -1.50 -8.75 -2.91
N SER A 51 -1.69 -9.89 -3.57
CA SER A 51 -2.15 -11.12 -2.93
C SER A 51 -1.10 -11.73 -1.99
N GLU A 52 0.19 -11.54 -2.27
CA GLU A 52 1.28 -11.87 -1.37
C GLU A 52 1.24 -10.99 -0.12
N ILE A 53 1.20 -9.67 -0.30
CA ILE A 53 1.11 -8.71 0.81
C ILE A 53 -0.12 -8.99 1.67
N ARG A 54 -1.26 -9.30 1.05
CA ARG A 54 -2.50 -9.67 1.76
C ARG A 54 -2.30 -10.87 2.68
N ARG A 55 -1.54 -11.88 2.24
CA ARG A 55 -1.27 -13.09 3.04
C ARG A 55 -0.35 -12.79 4.23
N GLU A 56 0.48 -11.77 4.10
CA GLU A 56 1.39 -11.36 5.18
C GLU A 56 0.74 -10.40 6.18
N LEU A 57 -0.40 -9.78 5.84
CA LEU A 57 -1.17 -8.96 6.79
C LEU A 57 -1.50 -9.77 8.06
N PRO A 58 -1.34 -9.17 9.27
CA PRO A 58 -1.05 -7.76 9.50
C PRO A 58 0.44 -7.39 9.42
N ARG A 59 1.37 -8.33 9.29
CA ARG A 59 2.81 -8.03 9.26
C ARG A 59 3.29 -7.79 7.83
N LEU A 60 3.40 -6.51 7.46
CA LEU A 60 3.84 -6.17 6.12
C LEU A 60 5.29 -6.60 5.86
N PRO A 61 5.61 -6.99 4.60
CA PRO A 61 6.95 -7.40 4.23
C PRO A 61 7.97 -6.30 4.51
N HIS A 62 9.18 -6.70 4.92
CA HIS A 62 10.24 -5.75 5.24
C HIS A 62 10.58 -4.85 4.05
N VAL A 63 10.61 -5.40 2.84
CA VAL A 63 10.90 -4.63 1.61
C VAL A 63 9.89 -3.50 1.40
N LEU A 64 8.61 -3.72 1.70
CA LEU A 64 7.58 -2.70 1.56
C LEU A 64 7.75 -1.61 2.62
N LYS A 65 8.04 -2.00 3.86
CA LYS A 65 8.29 -1.05 4.96
C LYS A 65 9.53 -0.19 4.68
N SER A 66 10.63 -0.78 4.23
CA SER A 66 11.83 -0.05 3.84
C SER A 66 11.58 0.90 2.67
N ALA A 67 10.88 0.45 1.63
CA ALA A 67 10.53 1.30 0.50
C ALA A 67 9.61 2.47 0.91
N TYR A 68 8.67 2.22 1.81
CA TYR A 68 7.80 3.27 2.37
C TYR A 68 8.57 4.25 3.25
N SER A 69 9.49 3.78 4.10
CA SER A 69 10.37 4.65 4.89
C SER A 69 11.24 5.54 4.01
N ASP A 70 11.81 5.00 2.94
CA ASP A 70 12.62 5.77 1.98
C ASP A 70 11.77 6.81 1.26
N TRP A 71 10.61 6.41 0.73
CA TRP A 71 9.66 7.33 0.08
C TRP A 71 9.16 8.43 1.04
N ASN A 72 8.86 8.08 2.28
CA ASN A 72 8.46 9.01 3.34
C ASN A 72 9.58 10.02 3.64
N HIS A 73 10.83 9.56 3.73
CA HIS A 73 11.99 10.40 3.93
C HIS A 73 12.24 11.36 2.74
N LEU A 74 12.06 10.88 1.51
CA LEU A 74 12.15 11.71 0.30
C LEU A 74 11.02 12.76 0.23
N GLY A 75 9.81 12.41 0.65
CA GLY A 75 8.66 13.32 0.68
C GLY A 75 8.73 14.39 1.78
N ASN A 76 9.44 14.13 2.87
CA ASN A 76 9.65 15.06 3.99
C ASN A 76 10.89 15.97 3.79
N GLY A 77 11.59 15.85 2.65
CA GLY A 77 12.82 16.59 2.35
C GLY A 77 12.65 17.89 1.55
N HIS A 78 11.43 18.42 1.43
CA HIS A 78 11.15 19.68 0.73
C HIS A 78 10.81 20.82 1.71
#